data_AF-A0A9X1GEK4-F1
#
_entry.id   AF-A0A9X1GEK4-F1
#
_cell.length_a   1.000
_cell.length_b   1.000
_cell.length_c   1.000
_cell.angle_alpha   90.00
_cell.angle_beta   90.00
_cell.angle_gamma   90.00
#
_symmetry.space_group_name_H-M   'P 1'
#
loop_
_entity.id
_entity.type
_entity.pdbx_description
1 polymer ?
#
loop_
_entity_poly.entity_id
_entity_poly.type
_entity_poly.pdbx_seq_one_letter_code
_entity_poly.pdbx_strand_id
1 'polypeptide(L)' 'MKQRVITAAVALVLFIPIIWIGGIAVELTAAVLAVVGVYELFRMKGLTLLSFEGVLSAIGAVLLVLPKERW' A
#
# COMPACT_ATOMS: atom_id res chain seq x y z
N MET A 1 24.62 8.29 3.75
CA MET A 1 24.13 8.52 2.36
C MET A 1 23.93 7.23 1.57
N LYS A 2 24.90 6.29 1.57
CA LYS A 2 24.80 5.03 0.81
C LYS A 2 23.51 4.23 1.06
N GLN A 3 23.07 4.07 2.31
CA GLN A 3 21.86 3.31 2.65
C GLN A 3 20.58 3.84 2.01
N ARG A 4 20.38 5.18 1.98
CA ARG A 4 19.20 5.81 1.36
C ARG A 4 19.15 5.55 -0.15
N VAL A 5 20.31 5.58 -0.81
CA VAL A 5 20.44 5.28 -2.24
C VAL A 5 20.11 3.81 -2.52
N ILE A 6 20.66 2.91 -1.70
CA ILE A 6 20.43 1.46 -1.86
C ILE A 6 18.95 1.12 -1.66
N THR A 7 18.29 1.64 -0.62
CA THR A 7 16.86 1.38 -0.39
C THR A 7 15.97 1.89 -1.52
N ALA A 8 16.30 3.06 -2.10
CA ALA A 8 15.56 3.59 -3.25
C ALA A 8 15.75 2.73 -4.50
N ALA A 9 16.99 2.28 -4.77
CA ALA A 9 17.28 1.39 -5.88
C ALA A 9 16.53 0.06 -5.77
N VAL A 10 16.48 -0.52 -4.56
CA VAL A 10 15.71 -1.76 -4.30
C VAL A 10 14.23 -1.55 -4.54
N ALA A 11 13.66 -0.44 -4.06
CA ALA A 11 12.25 -0.12 -4.31
C ALA A 11 11.97 -0.01 -5.82
N LEU A 12 12.83 0.66 -6.59
CA LEU A 12 12.67 0.77 -8.04
C LEU A 12 12.68 -0.59 -8.74
N VAL A 13 13.64 -1.45 -8.40
CA VAL A 13 13.73 -2.81 -8.96
C VAL A 13 12.47 -3.64 -8.66
N LEU A 14 11.82 -3.40 -7.53
CA LEU A 14 10.60 -4.10 -7.14
C LEU A 14 9.35 -3.52 -7.81
N PHE A 15 9.19 -2.19 -7.81
CA PHE A 15 7.98 -1.52 -8.33
C PHE A 15 7.92 -1.44 -9.86
N ILE A 16 9.05 -1.30 -10.56
CA ILE A 16 9.05 -1.17 -12.03
C ILE A 16 8.45 -2.41 -12.72
N PRO A 17 8.86 -3.67 -12.39
CA PRO A 17 8.27 -4.85 -13.00
C PRO A 17 6.78 -5.01 -12.68
N ILE A 18 6.36 -4.66 -11.46
CA ILE A 18 4.94 -4.74 -11.05
C ILE A 18 4.09 -3.83 -11.94
N ILE A 19 4.54 -2.59 -12.16
CA ILE A 19 3.84 -1.64 -13.04
C ILE A 19 3.83 -2.15 -14.48
N TRP A 20 4.93 -2.74 -14.95
CA TRP A 20 5.02 -3.25 -16.32
C TRP A 20 4.11 -4.46 -16.59
N ILE A 21 4.00 -5.39 -15.63
CA ILE A 21 3.06 -6.52 -15.71
C ILE A 21 1.61 -6.01 -15.68
N GLY A 22 1.34 -4.98 -14.86
CA GLY A 22 0.01 -4.36 -14.77
C GLY A 22 -1.04 -5.27 -14.12
N GLY A 23 -2.32 -4.93 -14.34
CA GLY A 23 -3.47 -5.72 -13.91
C GLY A 23 -3.44 -6.09 -12.43
N ILE A 24 -3.62 -7.38 -12.14
CA ILE A 24 -3.72 -7.90 -10.77
C ILE A 24 -2.45 -7.65 -9.92
N ALA A 25 -1.27 -7.57 -10.54
CA ALA A 25 -0.02 -7.31 -9.81
C ALA A 25 -0.03 -5.91 -9.19
N VAL A 26 -0.49 -4.91 -9.94
CA VAL A 26 -0.64 -3.53 -9.48
C VAL A 26 -1.74 -3.44 -8.43
N GLU A 27 -2.88 -4.07 -8.66
CA GLU A 27 -4.00 -4.08 -7.72
C GLU A 27 -3.63 -4.66 -6.35
N LEU A 28 -2.96 -5.81 -6.32
CA LEU A 28 -2.50 -6.44 -5.07
C LEU A 28 -1.48 -5.55 -4.35
N THR A 29 -0.52 -5.00 -5.09
CA THR A 29 0.49 -4.11 -4.51
C THR A 29 -0.14 -2.86 -3.92
N ALA A 30 -1.08 -2.26 -4.64
CA ALA A 30 -1.79 -1.07 -4.21
C ALA A 30 -2.68 -1.35 -2.99
N ALA A 31 -3.35 -2.51 -2.93
CA ALA A 31 -4.12 -2.93 -1.76
C ALA A 31 -3.23 -3.12 -0.52
N VAL A 32 -2.06 -3.75 -0.66
CA VAL A 32 -1.09 -3.89 0.45
C VAL A 32 -0.61 -2.51 0.92
N LEU A 33 -0.25 -1.62 -0.01
CA LEU A 33 0.19 -0.26 0.34
C LEU A 33 -0.92 0.57 0.99
N ALA A 34 -2.18 0.37 0.61
CA ALA A 34 -3.31 1.04 1.25
C ALA A 34 -3.40 0.67 2.74
N VAL A 35 -3.24 -0.61 3.08
CA VAL A 35 -3.23 -1.08 4.48
C VAL A 35 -2.02 -0.54 5.23
N VAL A 36 -0.83 -0.53 4.61
CA VAL A 36 0.38 0.06 5.22
C VAL A 36 0.18 1.54 5.50
N GLY A 37 -0.41 2.29 4.57
CA GLY A 37 -0.72 3.71 4.75
C GLY A 37 -1.68 3.97 5.92
N VAL A 38 -2.76 3.17 6.04
CA VAL A 38 -3.69 3.27 7.19
C VAL A 38 -2.98 2.90 8.50
N TYR A 39 -2.16 1.85 8.50
CA TYR A 39 -1.38 1.46 9.66
C TYR A 39 -0.47 2.58 10.15
N GLU A 40 0.28 3.21 9.26
CA GLU A 40 1.17 4.33 9.60
C GLU A 40 0.37 5.53 10.11
N LEU A 41 -0.75 5.87 9.47
CA LEU A 41 -1.63 6.95 9.90
C LEU A 41 -2.17 6.72 11.32
N PHE A 42 -2.65 5.51 11.63
CA PHE A 42 -3.14 5.15 12.96
C PHE A 42 -2.03 5.19 13.99
N ARG A 43 -0.83 4.69 13.64
CA ARG A 43 0.34 4.73 14.51
C ARG A 43 0.77 6.17 14.82
N MET A 44 0.65 7.11 13.88
CA MET A 44 0.91 8.54 14.12
C MET A 44 -0.06 9.17 15.13
N LYS A 45 -1.27 8.62 15.27
CA LYS A 45 -2.30 9.07 16.21
C LYS A 45 -2.34 8.27 17.51
N GLY A 46 -1.43 7.31 17.70
CA GLY A 46 -1.44 6.42 18.86
C GLY A 46 -2.63 5.45 18.89
N LEU A 47 -3.30 5.27 17.76
CA LEU A 47 -4.42 4.34 17.60
C LEU A 47 -3.92 2.98 17.13
N THR A 48 -4.65 1.92 17.48
CA THR A 48 -4.34 0.55 17.06
C THR A 48 -5.10 0.21 15.78
N LEU A 49 -4.41 -0.37 14.79
CA LEU A 49 -5.06 -0.83 13.56
C LEU A 49 -6.06 -1.97 13.82
N LEU A 50 -5.83 -2.76 14.87
CA LEU A 50 -6.73 -3.85 15.28
C LEU A 50 -8.00 -3.37 16.00
N SER A 51 -8.18 -2.05 16.17
CA SER A 51 -9.47 -1.50 16.59
C SER A 51 -10.52 -1.65 15.49
N PHE A 52 -11.79 -1.60 15.87
CA PHE A 52 -12.90 -1.64 14.91
C PHE A 52 -12.79 -0.55 13.84
N GLU A 53 -12.42 0.67 14.26
CA GLU A 53 -12.19 1.82 13.37
C GLU A 53 -11.00 1.59 12.43
N GLY A 54 -9.93 0.96 12.92
CA GLY A 54 -8.74 0.64 12.12
C GLY A 54 -9.03 -0.40 11.04
N VAL A 55 -9.76 -1.46 11.38
CA VAL A 55 -10.17 -2.48 10.41
C VAL A 55 -11.10 -1.89 9.35
N LEU A 56 -12.10 -1.10 9.76
CA LEU A 56 -12.99 -0.42 8.81
C LEU A 56 -12.23 0.53 7.89
N SER A 57 -11.28 1.29 8.43
CA SER A 57 -10.43 2.21 7.65
C SER A 57 -9.56 1.47 6.65
N ALA A 58 -8.97 0.33 7.04
CA ALA A 58 -8.15 -0.50 6.16
C ALA A 58 -8.99 -1.09 5.01
N ILE A 59 -10.17 -1.64 5.31
CA ILE A 59 -11.09 -2.16 4.29
C ILE A 59 -11.54 -1.05 3.34
N GLY A 60 -11.93 0.11 3.89
CA GLY A 60 -12.33 1.27 3.10
C GLY A 60 -11.21 1.76 2.18
N ALA A 61 -9.98 1.82 2.67
CA ALA A 61 -8.82 2.21 1.88
C ALA A 61 -8.55 1.23 0.72
N VAL A 62 -8.62 -0.08 0.97
CA VAL A 62 -8.47 -1.10 -0.08
C VAL A 62 -9.56 -0.95 -1.15
N LEU A 63 -10.83 -0.78 -0.74
CA LEU A 63 -11.94 -0.61 -1.69
C LEU A 63 -11.84 0.67 -2.53
N LEU A 64 -11.25 1.74 -1.99
CA LEU A 64 -11.05 2.99 -2.73
C LEU A 64 -9.89 2.91 -3.74
N VAL A 65 -8.88 2.10 -3.44
CA VAL A 65 -7.68 1.96 -4.29
C VAL A 65 -7.90 0.94 -5.41
N LEU A 66 -8.74 -0.07 -5.20
CA LEU A 66 -9.06 -1.06 -6.22
C LEU A 66 -9.98 -0.47 -7.31
N PRO A 67 -9.76 -0.82 -8.59
CA PRO A 67 -10.59 -0.34 -9.69
C PRO A 67 -12.01 -0.91 -9.59
N LYS A 68 -13.02 -0.05 -9.75
CA LYS A 68 -14.44 -0.45 -9.73
C LYS A 68 -14.86 -1.17 -11.02
N GLU A 69 -14.24 -0.81 -12.13
CA GLU A 69 -14.46 -1.40 -13.45
C GLU A 69 -13.11 -1.87 -13.97
N ARG A 70 -13.02 -3.17 -14.29
CA ARG A 70 -11.95 -3.68 -15.15
C ARG A 70 -12.32 -3.25 -16.56
N TRP A 71 -11.43 -2.49 -17.20
CA TRP A 71 -11.50 -2.09 -18.61
C TRP A 71 -11.58 -3.32 -19.53
#